data_AF-A0A5C9DNH4-F1
#
_entry.id   AF-A0A5C9DNH4-F1
#
_cell.length_a   1.000
_cell.length_b   1.000
_cell.length_c   1.000
_cell.angle_alpha   90.00
_cell.angle_beta   90.00
_cell.angle_gamma   90.00
#
_symmetry.space_group_name_H-M   'P 1'
#
loop_
_entity.id
_entity.type
_entity.pdbx_description
1 polymer ?
#
loop_
_entity_poly.entity_id
_entity_poly.type
_entity_poly.pdbx_seq_one_letter_code
_entity_poly.pdbx_strand_id
1 'polypeptide(L)'
;YKTMLEENREFHSIIIEAAASPRIAELWEQYYSLSQQYRALALELPGRFSEICAEHRRILGALREGDKEKAENYAREHYFNTAEKIAKAFESRAEA
;
A
#
# COMPACT_ATOMS: atom_id res chain seq x y z
N TYR A 1 -1.09 -4.19 -15.25
CA TYR A 1 -1.06 -3.41 -14.00
C TYR A 1 -2.35 -2.67 -13.66
N LYS A 2 -3.16 -2.21 -14.63
CA LYS A 2 -4.42 -1.50 -14.34
C LYS A 2 -5.32 -2.25 -13.35
N THR A 3 -5.57 -3.54 -13.59
CA THR A 3 -6.32 -4.41 -12.67
C THR A 3 -5.70 -4.43 -11.28
N MET A 4 -4.37 -4.58 -11.15
CA MET A 4 -3.71 -4.59 -9.82
C MET A 4 -3.90 -3.28 -9.04
N LEU A 5 -3.90 -2.11 -9.70
CA LEU A 5 -4.11 -0.83 -9.01
C LEU A 5 -5.54 -0.67 -8.50
N GLU A 6 -6.51 -1.20 -9.25
CA GLU A 6 -7.93 -1.25 -8.88
C GLU A 6 -8.12 -2.19 -7.68
N GLU A 7 -7.62 -3.42 -7.77
CA GLU A 7 -7.67 -4.42 -6.69
C GLU A 7 -6.94 -3.94 -5.42
N ASN A 8 -5.78 -3.26 -5.57
CA ASN A 8 -5.07 -2.67 -4.45
C ASN A 8 -5.91 -1.59 -3.75
N ARG A 9 -6.62 -0.75 -4.54
CA ARG A 9 -7.50 0.28 -3.96
C ARG A 9 -8.65 -0.37 -3.20
N GLU A 10 -9.29 -1.36 -3.80
CA GLU A 10 -10.40 -2.09 -3.17
C GLU A 10 -9.97 -2.75 -1.86
N PHE A 11 -8.83 -3.44 -1.85
CA PHE A 11 -8.26 -4.05 -0.64
C PHE A 11 -8.14 -3.05 0.51
N HIS A 12 -7.56 -1.87 0.25
CA HIS A 12 -7.41 -0.85 1.29
C HIS A 12 -8.73 -0.17 1.65
N SER A 13 -9.65 0.05 0.69
CA SER A 13 -10.96 0.66 0.94
C SER A 13 -11.76 -0.16 1.95
N ILE A 14 -11.79 -1.48 1.78
CA ILE A 14 -12.48 -2.40 2.69
C ILE A 14 -11.98 -2.24 4.14
N ILE A 15 -10.66 -2.15 4.33
CA ILE A 15 -10.05 -2.00 5.66
C ILE A 15 -10.41 -0.65 6.28
N ILE A 16 -10.37 0.42 5.48
CA ILE A 16 -10.62 1.79 5.96
C ILE A 16 -12.11 2.01 6.26
N GLU A 17 -13.00 1.48 5.43
CA GLU A 17 -14.45 1.51 5.66
C GLU A 17 -14.85 0.74 6.93
N ALA A 18 -14.16 -0.36 7.22
CA ALA A 18 -14.37 -1.13 8.45
C ALA A 18 -14.04 -0.34 9.72
N ALA A 19 -13.26 0.74 9.65
CA ALA A 19 -13.02 1.64 10.78
C ALA A 19 -14.25 2.51 11.13
N ALA A 20 -15.31 2.49 10.32
CA ALA A 20 -16.58 3.19 10.55
C ALA A 20 -16.43 4.69 10.89
N SER A 21 -15.42 5.34 10.30
CA SER A 21 -15.08 6.73 10.57
C SER A 21 -15.00 7.52 9.26
N PRO A 22 -16.01 8.34 8.94
CA PRO A 22 -16.03 9.15 7.71
C PRO A 22 -14.78 10.04 7.57
N ARG A 23 -14.31 10.61 8.69
CA ARG A 23 -13.13 11.46 8.72
C ARG A 23 -11.84 10.71 8.36
N ILE A 24 -11.71 9.45 8.78
CA ILE A 24 -10.54 8.61 8.42
C ILE A 24 -10.62 8.24 6.94
N ALA A 25 -11.81 7.89 6.45
CA ALA A 25 -12.02 7.56 5.05
C ALA A 25 -11.67 8.74 4.12
N GLU A 26 -12.10 9.95 4.46
CA GLU A 26 -11.77 11.17 3.71
C GLU A 26 -10.27 11.45 3.68
N LEU A 27 -9.59 11.37 4.83
CA LEU A 27 -8.14 11.56 4.89
C LEU A 27 -7.40 10.49 4.07
N TRP A 28 -7.81 9.24 4.20
CA TRP A 28 -7.21 8.14 3.44
C TRP A 28 -7.37 8.35 1.94
N GLU A 29 -8.56 8.71 1.45
CA GLU A 29 -8.79 8.95 0.03
C GLU A 29 -7.92 10.09 -0.51
N GLN A 30 -7.78 11.18 0.25
CA GLN A 30 -6.89 12.29 -0.11
C GLN A 30 -5.44 11.83 -0.27
N TYR A 31 -4.88 11.14 0.73
CA TYR A 31 -3.49 10.64 0.66
C TYR A 31 -3.30 9.56 -0.39
N TYR A 32 -4.29 8.67 -0.55
CA TYR A 32 -4.27 7.62 -1.56
C TYR A 32 -4.22 8.22 -2.96
N SER A 33 -5.11 9.19 -3.27
CA SER A 33 -5.13 9.88 -4.55
C SER A 33 -3.84 10.66 -4.83
N LEU A 34 -3.31 11.39 -3.83
CA LEU A 34 -2.04 12.11 -3.96
C LEU A 34 -0.85 11.20 -4.30
N SER A 35 -0.87 9.95 -3.83
CA SER A 35 0.23 9.00 -4.03
C SER A 35 0.04 8.02 -5.19
N GLN A 36 -1.00 8.20 -6.03
CA GLN A 36 -1.33 7.26 -7.10
C GLN A 36 -0.21 7.08 -8.13
N GLN A 37 0.39 8.16 -8.62
CA GLN A 37 1.45 8.10 -9.63
C GLN A 37 2.70 7.37 -9.10
N TYR A 38 3.03 7.61 -7.83
CA TYR A 38 4.16 6.97 -7.14
C TYR A 38 3.94 5.46 -6.97
N ARG A 39 2.73 5.02 -6.61
CA ARG A 39 2.40 3.58 -6.55
C ARG A 39 2.44 2.91 -7.92
N ALA A 40 1.99 3.60 -8.97
CA ALA A 40 2.06 3.07 -10.33
C ALA A 40 3.51 2.83 -10.75
N LEU A 41 4.41 3.79 -10.48
CA LEU A 41 5.86 3.64 -10.72
C LEU A 41 6.46 2.47 -9.92
N ALA A 42 6.09 2.32 -8.65
CA ALA A 42 6.59 1.22 -7.83
C ALA A 42 6.27 -0.15 -8.43
N LEU A 43 5.07 -0.33 -9.00
CA LEU A 43 4.67 -1.60 -9.63
C LEU A 43 5.46 -1.95 -10.90
N GLU A 44 6.11 -0.98 -11.52
CA GLU A 44 6.99 -1.22 -12.67
C GLU A 44 8.35 -1.79 -12.26
N LEU A 45 8.71 -1.70 -10.97
CA LEU A 45 9.97 -2.24 -10.46
C LEU A 45 9.97 -3.78 -10.48
N PRO A 46 11.05 -4.43 -10.96
CA PRO A 46 11.13 -5.89 -10.99
C PRO A 46 10.85 -6.53 -9.63
N GLY A 47 9.97 -7.53 -9.61
CA GLY A 47 9.61 -8.29 -8.40
C GLY A 47 8.62 -7.61 -7.46
N ARG A 48 8.36 -6.30 -7.61
CA ARG A 48 7.54 -5.53 -6.64
C ARG A 48 6.10 -6.03 -6.53
N PHE A 49 5.52 -6.51 -7.64
CA PHE A 49 4.18 -7.11 -7.63
C PHE A 49 4.07 -8.26 -6.62
N SER A 50 5.03 -9.19 -6.63
CA SER A 50 5.03 -10.35 -5.72
C SER A 50 5.22 -9.92 -4.26
N GLU A 51 6.11 -8.95 -4.02
CA GLU A 51 6.35 -8.38 -2.69
C GLU A 51 5.07 -7.74 -2.12
N ILE A 52 4.36 -6.91 -2.89
CA ILE A 52 3.12 -6.26 -2.46
C ILE A 52 2.04 -7.31 -2.12
N CYS A 53 1.86 -8.31 -2.97
CA CYS A 53 0.90 -9.38 -2.67
C CYS A 53 1.25 -10.14 -1.39
N ALA A 54 2.53 -10.32 -1.08
CA ALA A 54 2.98 -10.92 0.17
C ALA A 54 2.72 -9.99 1.38
N GLU A 55 2.96 -8.69 1.23
CA GLU A 55 2.62 -7.66 2.23
C GLU A 55 1.12 -7.66 2.55
N HIS A 56 0.25 -7.64 1.52
CA HIS A 56 -1.21 -7.71 1.71
C HIS A 56 -1.66 -8.98 2.42
N ARG A 57 -1.06 -10.14 2.10
CA ARG A 57 -1.36 -11.40 2.79
C ARG A 57 -0.99 -11.35 4.28
N ARG A 58 0.10 -10.69 4.64
CA ARG A 58 0.49 -10.49 6.05
C ARG A 58 -0.52 -9.62 6.79
N ILE A 59 -0.94 -8.51 6.18
CA ILE A 59 -1.97 -7.61 6.73
C ILE A 59 -3.29 -8.39 6.93
N LEU A 60 -3.75 -9.10 5.90
CA LEU A 60 -4.98 -9.90 5.97
C LEU A 60 -4.90 -11.00 7.04
N GLY A 61 -3.75 -11.66 7.19
CA GLY A 61 -3.52 -12.65 8.23
C GLY A 61 -3.71 -12.05 9.63
N ALA A 62 -3.07 -10.92 9.91
CA ALA A 62 -3.20 -10.24 11.20
C ALA A 62 -4.64 -9.75 11.47
N LEU A 63 -5.33 -9.24 10.44
CA LEU A 63 -6.74 -8.85 10.55
C LEU A 63 -7.65 -10.05 10.87
N ARG A 64 -7.42 -11.22 10.25
CA ARG A 64 -8.18 -12.44 10.53
C ARG A 64 -7.94 -12.99 11.94
N GLU A 65 -6.73 -12.81 12.46
CA GLU A 65 -6.37 -13.17 13.84
C GLU A 65 -6.97 -12.20 14.88
N GLY A 66 -7.50 -11.04 14.45
CA GLY A 66 -7.97 -9.99 15.34
C GLY A 66 -6.83 -9.23 16.04
N ASP A 67 -5.58 -9.40 15.59
CA ASP A 67 -4.41 -8.76 16.16
C ASP A 67 -4.21 -7.37 15.55
N LYS A 68 -4.79 -6.38 16.23
CA LYS A 68 -4.75 -4.97 15.79
C LYS A 68 -3.33 -4.41 15.70
N GLU A 69 -2.43 -4.78 16.62
CA GLU A 69 -1.07 -4.22 16.67
C GLU A 69 -0.25 -4.77 15.52
N LYS A 70 -0.35 -6.07 15.26
CA LYS A 70 0.29 -6.72 14.13
C LYS A 70 -0.26 -6.23 12.79
N ALA A 71 -1.57 -6.00 12.70
CA ALA A 71 -2.20 -5.45 11.50
C ALA A 71 -1.70 -4.01 11.21
N GLU A 72 -1.64 -3.15 12.22
CA GLU A 72 -1.09 -1.80 12.09
C GLU A 72 0.38 -1.84 11.67
N ASN A 73 1.20 -2.67 12.33
CA ASN A 73 2.63 -2.78 12.04
C ASN A 73 2.88 -3.22 10.59
N TYR A 74 2.17 -4.24 10.10
CA TYR A 74 2.32 -4.69 8.72
C TYR A 74 1.78 -3.69 7.70
N ALA A 75 0.70 -2.98 8.01
CA ALA A 75 0.22 -1.91 7.13
C ALA A 75 1.23 -0.76 7.02
N ARG A 76 1.83 -0.37 8.15
CA ARG A 76 2.88 0.65 8.21
C ARG A 76 4.11 0.22 7.41
N GLU A 77 4.58 -1.02 7.61
CA GLU A 77 5.71 -1.59 6.86
C GLU A 77 5.44 -1.58 5.35
N HIS A 78 4.25 -2.01 4.91
CA HIS A 78 3.84 -2.01 3.50
C HIS A 78 3.96 -0.61 2.85
N TYR A 79 3.51 0.44 3.54
CA TYR A 79 3.63 1.81 3.04
C TYR A 79 5.10 2.28 2.98
N PHE A 80 5.89 1.99 4.02
CA PHE A 80 7.31 2.36 4.03
C PHE A 80 8.13 1.62 2.98
N ASN A 81 7.89 0.31 2.77
CA ASN A 81 8.54 -0.46 1.72
C ASN A 81 8.24 0.16 0.34
N THR A 82 6.99 0.55 0.11
CA THR A 82 6.61 1.24 -1.13
C THR A 82 7.36 2.57 -1.29
N ALA A 83 7.41 3.40 -0.25
CA ALA A 83 8.13 4.66 -0.27
C ALA A 83 9.65 4.48 -0.52
N GLU A 84 10.28 3.51 0.15
CA GLU A 84 11.71 3.21 0.00
C GLU A 84 12.06 2.79 -1.44
N LYS A 85 11.24 1.91 -2.04
CA LYS A 85 11.46 1.46 -3.42
C LYS A 85 11.34 2.60 -4.42
N ILE A 86 10.42 3.54 -4.17
CA ILE A 86 10.22 4.72 -5.01
C ILE A 86 11.41 5.68 -4.86
N ALA A 87 11.87 5.93 -3.64
CA ALA A 87 13.06 6.76 -3.38
C ALA A 87 14.29 6.21 -4.11
N LYS A 88 14.57 4.91 -3.98
CA LYS A 88 15.68 4.24 -4.68
C LYS A 88 15.57 4.34 -6.20
N ALA A 89 14.36 4.24 -6.75
CA ALA A 89 14.14 4.38 -8.19
C ALA A 89 14.47 5.80 -8.68
N PHE A 90 14.20 6.84 -7.89
CA PHE A 90 14.59 8.20 -8.22
C PHE A 90 16.10 8.44 -8.12
N GLU A 91 16.76 7.88 -7.10
CA GLU A 91 18.23 7.95 -6.95
C GLU A 91 18.94 7.34 -8.16
N SER A 92 18.53 6.12 -8.57
CA SER A 92 19.14 5.44 -9.74
C SER A 92 18.97 6.20 -11.07
N ARG A 93 17.94 7.05 -11.19
CA ARG A 93 17.70 7.88 -12.38
C ARG A 93 18.49 9.19 -12.35
N ALA A 94 18.89 9.67 -11.18
CA ALA A 94 19.72 10.86 -11.04
C ALA A 94 21.20 10.57 -11.34
N GLU A 95 21.62 9.31 -11.20
CA GLU A 95 22.99 8.84 -11.46
C GLU A 95 23.23 8.35 -12.91
N ALA A 96 22.17 8.23 -13.72
CA ALA A 96 22.20 7.75 -15.10
C ALA A 96 22.10 8.89 -16.12
#